data_AF-C5LPG0-F1
#
_entry.id   AF-C5LPG0-F1
#
_cell.length_a   1.000
_cell.length_b   1.000
_cell.length_c   1.000
_cell.angle_alpha   90.00
_cell.angle_beta   90.00
_cell.angle_gamma   90.00
#
_symmetry.space_group_name_H-M   'P 1'
#
loop_
_entity.id
_entity.type
_entity.pdbx_description
1 polymer ?
#
loop_
_entity_poly.entity_id
_entity_poly.type
_entity_poly.pdbx_seq_one_letter_code
_entity_poly.pdbx_strand_id
1 'polypeptide(L)'
;MSDSRTVLSWVQGGSRLTCRSVERVALARLCDAVCELRDAWRRRFGVYSQLSHVAADQNEEADALSRLGVRWRIIKEILLDGREAVVDDCESDDDGKT
;
A
#
# COMPACT_ATOMS: atom_id res chain seq x y z
N MET A 1 -6.98 -1.47 7.70
CA MET A 1 -7.94 -2.59 7.53
C MET A 1 -7.57 -3.34 6.26
N SER A 2 -7.86 -4.64 6.15
CA SER A 2 -7.64 -5.42 4.91
C SER A 2 -8.62 -6.59 4.85
N ASP A 3 -9.05 -6.95 3.65
CA ASP A 3 -9.84 -8.14 3.35
C ASP A 3 -8.97 -9.41 3.14
N SER A 4 -7.65 -9.25 3.04
CA SER A 4 -6.73 -10.36 2.83
C SER A 4 -6.29 -10.97 4.16
N ARG A 5 -6.95 -12.08 4.54
CA ARG A 5 -6.54 -12.89 5.71
C ARG A 5 -5.10 -13.36 5.63
N THR A 6 -4.62 -13.69 4.42
CA THR A 6 -3.26 -14.18 4.19
C THR A 6 -2.22 -13.10 4.51
N VAL A 7 -2.41 -11.88 4.00
CA VAL A 7 -1.48 -10.76 4.24
C VAL A 7 -1.50 -10.37 5.72
N LEU A 8 -2.67 -10.31 6.33
CA LEU A 8 -2.80 -10.01 7.76
C LEU A 8 -2.05 -11.04 8.61
N SER A 9 -2.19 -12.34 8.29
CA SER A 9 -1.46 -13.40 8.97
C SER A 9 0.05 -13.19 8.90
N TRP A 10 0.60 -12.88 7.73
CA TRP A 10 2.06 -12.68 7.58
C TRP A 10 2.60 -11.46 8.33
N VAL A 11 1.87 -10.33 8.29
CA VAL A 11 2.27 -9.10 9.00
C VAL A 11 2.13 -9.24 10.51
N GLN A 12 1.24 -10.11 10.99
CA GLN A 12 1.07 -10.41 12.41
C GLN A 12 2.04 -11.48 12.93
N GLY A 13 2.99 -11.94 12.12
CA GLY A 13 3.97 -12.95 12.52
C GLY A 13 3.51 -14.40 12.36
N GLY A 14 2.43 -14.63 11.62
CA GLY A 14 2.01 -15.96 11.19
C GLY A 14 3.03 -16.64 10.26
N SER A 15 2.87 -17.95 10.06
CA SER A 15 3.77 -18.74 9.22
C SER A 15 3.86 -18.16 7.80
N ARG A 16 5.04 -17.63 7.46
CA ARG A 16 5.34 -17.11 6.13
C ARG A 16 5.56 -18.29 5.17
N LEU A 17 5.22 -18.09 3.89
CA LEU A 17 5.57 -19.05 2.85
C LEU A 17 7.11 -19.14 2.73
N THR A 18 7.73 -20.16 3.32
CA THR A 18 9.16 -20.44 3.24
C THR A 18 9.49 -21.06 1.88
N CYS A 19 9.58 -20.27 0.81
CA CYS A 19 9.81 -20.79 -0.54
C CYS A 19 10.77 -19.93 -1.38
N ARG A 20 11.41 -20.55 -2.37
CA ARG A 20 12.59 -20.06 -3.09
C ARG A 20 12.34 -19.06 -4.23
N SER A 21 11.09 -18.72 -4.57
CA SER A 21 10.84 -17.80 -5.70
C SER A 21 11.14 -16.35 -5.34
N VAL A 22 11.68 -15.59 -6.30
CA VAL A 22 12.02 -14.16 -6.16
C VAL A 22 10.82 -13.34 -5.67
N GLU A 23 9.63 -13.63 -6.20
CA GLU A 23 8.38 -12.98 -5.80
C GLU A 23 8.05 -13.20 -4.31
N ARG A 24 8.27 -14.41 -3.79
CA ARG A 24 8.03 -14.71 -2.37
C ARG A 24 9.06 -14.05 -1.46
N VAL A 25 10.31 -13.92 -1.91
CA VAL A 25 11.33 -13.13 -1.19
C VAL A 25 10.95 -11.65 -1.18
N ALA A 26 10.49 -11.09 -2.29
CA ALA A 26 10.02 -9.71 -2.37
C ALA A 26 8.82 -9.46 -1.43
N LEU A 27 7.84 -10.38 -1.41
CA LEU A 27 6.71 -10.32 -0.48
C LEU A 27 7.14 -10.37 0.98
N ALA A 28 8.11 -11.24 1.34
CA ALA A 28 8.63 -11.30 2.70
C ALA A 28 9.29 -9.98 3.12
N ARG A 29 10.12 -9.39 2.24
CA ARG A 29 10.76 -8.08 2.48
C ARG A 29 9.74 -6.95 2.62
N LEU A 30 8.68 -6.96 1.81
CA LEU A 30 7.59 -5.99 1.95
C LEU A 30 6.89 -6.13 3.31
N CYS A 31 6.64 -7.36 3.78
CA CYS A 31 6.07 -7.57 5.11
C CYS A 31 6.98 -7.02 6.21
N ASP A 32 8.29 -7.24 6.11
CA ASP A 32 9.27 -6.71 7.07
C ASP A 32 9.28 -5.16 7.07
N ALA A 33 9.31 -4.54 5.90
CA ALA A 33 9.26 -3.08 5.78
C ALA A 33 7.97 -2.49 6.38
N VAL A 34 6.83 -3.15 6.22
CA VAL A 34 5.56 -2.75 6.85
C VAL A 34 5.66 -2.84 8.38
N CYS A 35 6.27 -3.89 8.92
CA CYS A 35 6.49 -4.00 10.36
C CYS A 35 7.40 -2.89 10.89
N GLU A 36 8.52 -2.61 10.21
CA GLU A 36 9.45 -1.54 10.58
C GLU A 36 8.77 -0.16 10.56
N LEU A 37 7.96 0.12 9.53
CA LEU A 37 7.20 1.36 9.44
C LEU A 37 6.25 1.52 10.63
N ARG A 38 5.56 0.45 11.03
CA ARG A 38 4.65 0.47 12.18
C ARG A 38 5.39 0.76 13.49
N ASP A 39 6.56 0.16 13.67
CA ASP A 39 7.38 0.39 14.86
C ASP A 39 7.97 1.81 14.87
N ALA A 40 8.37 2.34 13.71
CA ALA A 40 8.80 3.73 13.58
C ALA A 40 7.66 4.70 13.90
N TRP A 41 6.45 4.44 13.39
CA TRP A 41 5.26 5.26 13.66
C TRP A 41 4.91 5.27 15.15
N ARG A 42 4.96 4.10 15.79
CA ARG A 42 4.76 3.96 17.24
C ARG A 42 5.79 4.76 18.02
N ARG A 43 7.07 4.65 17.67
CA ARG A 43 8.15 5.39 18.34
C ARG A 43 8.00 6.90 18.18
N ARG A 44 7.59 7.36 17.00
CA ARG A 44 7.50 8.79 16.67
C ARG A 44 6.26 9.46 17.25
N PHE A 45 5.12 8.79 17.21
CA PHE A 45 3.82 9.40 17.53
C PHE A 45 3.13 8.78 18.75
N GLY A 46 3.64 7.68 19.30
CA GLY A 46 3.00 6.96 20.41
C GLY A 46 1.71 6.23 20.02
N VAL A 47 1.37 6.17 18.73
CA VAL A 47 0.11 5.59 18.23
C VAL A 47 0.33 4.18 17.72
N TYR A 48 -0.61 3.28 18.03
CA TYR A 48 -0.60 1.89 17.59
C TYR A 48 -1.50 1.71 16.37
N SER A 49 -0.93 1.29 15.23
CA SER A 49 -1.73 0.91 14.07
C SER A 49 -2.38 -0.46 14.33
N GLN A 50 -3.70 -0.50 14.41
CA GLN A 50 -4.46 -1.75 14.52
C GLN A 50 -4.72 -2.33 13.13
N LEU A 51 -4.34 -3.60 12.94
CA LEU A 51 -4.61 -4.35 11.72
C LEU A 51 -5.79 -5.29 11.99
N SER A 52 -6.91 -5.02 11.34
CA SER A 52 -8.12 -5.83 11.41
C SER A 52 -8.53 -6.32 10.03
N HIS A 53 -9.08 -7.54 10.02
CA HIS A 53 -9.76 -8.09 8.87
C HIS A 53 -11.12 -7.44 8.70
N VAL A 54 -11.47 -7.08 7.47
CA VAL A 54 -12.81 -6.63 7.08
C VAL A 54 -13.31 -7.49 5.92
N ALA A 55 -14.63 -7.57 5.71
CA ALA A 55 -15.15 -8.26 4.54
C ALA A 55 -14.88 -7.46 3.25
N ALA A 56 -14.92 -8.10 2.08
CA ALA A 56 -14.53 -7.47 0.81
C ALA A 56 -15.45 -6.30 0.43
N ASP A 57 -16.74 -6.41 0.72
CA ASP A 57 -17.76 -5.37 0.59
C ASP A 57 -17.48 -4.15 1.49
N GLN A 58 -16.74 -4.35 2.58
CA GLN A 58 -16.29 -3.28 3.49
C GLN A 58 -14.95 -2.67 3.08
N ASN A 59 -14.32 -3.18 2.02
CA ASN A 59 -13.03 -2.71 1.49
C ASN A 59 -13.16 -2.21 0.04
N GLU A 60 -14.38 -1.89 -0.40
CA GLU A 60 -14.71 -1.49 -1.78
C GLU A 60 -13.95 -0.24 -2.24
N GLU A 61 -13.72 0.72 -1.36
CA GLU A 61 -12.99 1.95 -1.70
C GLU A 61 -11.52 1.64 -2.07
N ALA A 62 -10.84 0.84 -1.24
CA ALA A 62 -9.47 0.42 -1.51
C ALA A 62 -9.37 -0.43 -2.78
N ASP A 63 -10.36 -1.28 -3.04
CA ASP A 63 -10.46 -2.06 -4.26
C ASP A 63 -10.70 -1.15 -5.50
N ALA A 64 -11.58 -0.16 -5.42
CA ALA A 64 -11.84 0.79 -6.50
C ALA A 64 -10.59 1.61 -6.84
N LEU A 65 -9.86 2.07 -5.82
CA LEU A 65 -8.57 2.75 -5.98
C LEU A 65 -7.52 1.83 -6.59
N SER A 66 -7.48 0.56 -6.18
CA SER A 66 -6.56 -0.43 -6.76
C SER A 66 -6.85 -0.65 -8.24
N ARG A 67 -8.14 -0.77 -8.64
CA ARG A 67 -8.55 -0.85 -10.05
C ARG A 67 -8.20 0.41 -10.83
N LEU A 68 -8.30 1.59 -10.21
CA LEU A 68 -7.88 2.85 -10.82
C LEU A 68 -6.36 2.87 -11.05
N GLY A 69 -5.56 2.49 -10.05
CA GLY A 69 -4.11 2.42 -10.16
C GLY A 69 -3.62 1.45 -11.24
N VAL A 70 -4.32 0.32 -11.42
CA VAL A 70 -4.06 -0.60 -12.55
C VAL A 70 -4.39 0.06 -13.89
N ARG A 71 -5.56 0.73 -13.99
CA ARG A 71 -5.99 1.42 -15.22
C ARG A 71 -5.03 2.55 -15.61
N TRP A 72 -4.57 3.31 -14.64
CA TRP A 72 -3.61 4.40 -14.83
C TRP A 72 -2.17 3.93 -14.96
N ARG A 73 -1.90 2.62 -14.96
CA ARG A 73 -0.57 2.03 -15.04
C ARG A 73 0.40 2.53 -13.97
N ILE A 74 -0.09 3.12 -12.88
CA ILE A 74 0.71 3.57 -11.74
C ILE A 74 1.62 2.45 -11.24
N ILE A 75 1.09 1.24 -11.13
CA ILE A 75 1.84 0.08 -10.64
C ILE A 75 3.01 -0.26 -11.59
N LYS A 76 2.85 -0.05 -12.90
CA LYS A 76 3.92 -0.30 -13.85
C LYS A 76 4.93 0.85 -13.87
N GLU A 77 4.45 2.08 -13.93
CA GLU A 77 5.28 3.25 -14.17
C GLU A 77 6.03 3.74 -12.92
N ILE A 78 5.40 3.68 -11.74
CA ILE A 78 5.98 4.13 -10.47
C ILE A 78 6.62 2.97 -9.70
N LEU A 79 5.93 1.83 -9.61
CA LEU A 79 6.34 0.70 -8.74
C LEU A 79 7.31 -0.29 -9.41
N LEU A 80 7.28 -0.44 -10.74
CA LEU A 80 8.13 -1.39 -11.47
C LEU A 80 9.22 -0.71 -12.32
N ASP A 81 8.89 0.40 -12.98
CA ASP A 81 9.84 1.14 -13.83
C ASP A 81 10.60 2.26 -13.09
N GLY A 82 10.28 2.50 -11.81
CA GLY A 82 11.03 3.39 -10.91
C GLY A 82 11.06 4.86 -11.32
N ARG A 83 10.11 5.34 -12.14
CA ARG A 83 10.07 6.76 -12.50
C ARG A 83 9.41 7.56 -11.38
N GLU A 84 10.01 8.72 -11.08
CA GLU A 84 9.43 9.71 -10.16
C GLU A 84 8.02 10.07 -10.64
N ALA A 85 7.06 9.98 -9.73
CA ALA A 85 5.70 10.45 -9.97
C ALA A 85 5.77 11.95 -10.27
N VAL A 86 5.61 12.33 -11.54
CA VAL A 86 5.42 13.73 -11.91
C VAL A 86 4.03 14.10 -11.41
N VAL A 87 3.99 14.79 -10.28
CA VAL A 87 2.80 15.48 -9.82
C VAL A 87 2.70 16.71 -10.72
N ASP A 88 1.84 16.64 -11.73
CA ASP A 88 1.44 17.83 -12.46
C ASP A 88 0.62 18.66 -11.46
N ASP A 89 1.23 19.71 -10.91
CA ASP A 89 0.52 20.74 -10.17
C ASP A 89 -0.48 21.35 -11.16
N CYS A 90 -1.75 20.94 -11.07
CA CYS A 90 -2.83 21.58 -11.80
C CYS A 90 -2.80 23.07 -11.48
N GLU A 91 -2.30 23.86 -12.43
CA GLU A 91 -2.36 25.31 -12.43
C GLU A 91 -3.80 25.72 -12.10
N SER A 92 -3.90 26.51 -11.04
CA SER A 92 -5.14 27.15 -10.66
C SER A 92 -5.39 28.26 -11.67
N ASP A 93 -6.17 27.98 -12.71
CA ASP A 93 -6.74 29.00 -13.57
C ASP A 93 -7.80 29.79 -12.77
N ASP A 94 -7.33 30.74 -11.96
CA ASP A 94 -8.12 31.84 -11.44
C ASP A 94 -8.29 32.87 -12.57
N ASP A 95 -9.19 32.58 -13.49
CA ASP A 95 -9.63 33.53 -14.52
C ASP A 95 -10.54 34.58 -13.87
N GLY A 96 -9.90 35.53 -13.18
CA GLY A 96 -10.48 36.79 -12.75
C GLY A 96 -10.94 37.60 -13.96
N LYS A 97 -12.20 37.44 -14.34
CA LYS A 97 -12.88 38.35 -15.27
C LYS A 97 -13.38 39.58 -14.50
N THR A 98 -12.67 40.67 -14.77
CA THR A 98 -13.03 42.11 -14.70
C THR A 98 -14.51 42.44 -14.64
#